data_AF-A0A529LHU5-F1
#
_entry.id   AF-A0A529LHU5-F1
#
_cell.length_a   1.000
_cell.length_b   1.000
_cell.length_c   1.000
_cell.angle_alpha   90.00
_cell.angle_beta   90.00
_cell.angle_gamma   90.00
#
_symmetry.space_group_name_H-M   'P 1'
#
loop_
_entity.id
_entity.type
_entity.pdbx_description
1 polymer ?
#
loop_
_entity_poly.entity_id
_entity_poly.type
_entity_poly.pdbx_seq_one_letter_code
_entity_poly.pdbx_strand_id
1 'polypeptide(L)'
;MGRRRQGEAENGKATAEAADQVVNENRTDRLRIRAAWMYFVEQMTQNEIADVLGVGRVTIVRMLAEARARNEVKITIESELLEIVRLE
;
A
#
# COMPACT_ATOMS: atom_id res chain seq x y z
N MET A 1 -44.35 21.87 12.09
CA MET A 1 -43.65 21.53 10.84
C MET A 1 -42.18 21.92 10.98
N GLY A 2 -41.23 21.00 10.85
CA GLY A 2 -39.80 21.36 10.86
C GLY A 2 -38.88 20.28 11.44
N ARG A 3 -38.70 19.18 10.73
CA ARG A 3 -37.69 18.15 11.10
C ARG A 3 -37.19 17.32 9.91
N ARG A 4 -37.11 17.92 8.71
CA ARG A 4 -36.64 17.22 7.48
C ARG A 4 -35.33 17.77 6.87
N ARG A 5 -34.71 18.82 7.42
CA ARG A 5 -33.47 19.39 6.84
C ARG A 5 -32.15 18.81 7.38
N GLN A 6 -32.18 18.03 8.46
CA GLN A 6 -30.94 17.50 9.06
C GLN A 6 -30.42 16.23 8.36
N GLY A 7 -31.30 15.33 7.90
CA GLY A 7 -30.89 14.03 7.29
C GLY A 7 -30.26 14.12 5.90
N GLU A 8 -30.59 15.15 5.10
CA GLU A 8 -29.99 15.35 3.76
C GLU A 8 -28.54 15.87 3.86
N ALA A 9 -28.23 16.68 4.88
CA ALA A 9 -26.89 17.23 5.10
C ALA A 9 -25.90 16.20 5.67
N GLU A 10 -26.35 15.29 6.53
CA GLU A 10 -25.52 14.19 7.06
C GLU A 10 -25.16 13.16 5.97
N ASN A 11 -26.11 12.84 5.08
CA ASN A 11 -25.87 11.92 3.96
C ASN A 11 -24.90 12.51 2.90
N GLY A 12 -24.96 13.82 2.67
CA GLY A 12 -24.00 14.53 1.80
C GLY A 12 -22.58 14.60 2.37
N LYS A 13 -22.44 14.65 3.70
CA LYS A 13 -21.13 14.66 4.36
C LYS A 13 -20.45 13.28 4.35
N ALA A 14 -21.21 12.22 4.63
CA ALA A 14 -20.69 10.85 4.61
C ALA A 14 -20.24 10.39 3.20
N THR A 15 -20.94 10.84 2.15
CA THR A 15 -20.57 10.54 0.75
C THR A 15 -19.29 11.26 0.32
N ALA A 16 -19.07 12.50 0.77
CA ALA A 16 -17.84 13.24 0.52
C ALA A 16 -16.63 12.65 1.27
N GLU A 17 -16.81 12.24 2.53
CA GLU A 17 -15.78 11.57 3.34
C GLU A 17 -15.37 10.22 2.75
N ALA A 18 -16.33 9.42 2.29
CA ALA A 18 -16.05 8.15 1.62
C ALA A 18 -15.27 8.35 0.30
N ALA A 19 -15.61 9.39 -0.48
CA ALA A 19 -14.90 9.68 -1.72
C ALA A 19 -13.44 10.11 -1.48
N ASP A 20 -13.18 10.94 -0.46
CA ASP A 20 -11.82 11.35 -0.09
C ASP A 20 -10.99 10.16 0.41
N GLN A 21 -11.60 9.27 1.19
CA GLN A 21 -10.95 8.04 1.64
C GLN A 21 -10.52 7.15 0.46
N VAL A 22 -11.40 6.95 -0.53
CA VAL A 22 -11.08 6.15 -1.73
C VAL A 22 -9.93 6.77 -2.54
N VAL A 23 -9.87 8.10 -2.66
CA VAL A 23 -8.77 8.78 -3.36
C VAL A 23 -7.43 8.59 -2.62
N ASN A 24 -7.45 8.70 -1.28
CA ASN A 24 -6.28 8.50 -0.45
C ASN A 24 -5.77 7.05 -0.47
N GLU A 25 -6.67 6.07 -0.48
CA GLU A 25 -6.34 4.65 -0.65
C GLU A 25 -5.66 4.39 -2.00
N ASN A 26 -6.24 4.90 -3.10
CA ASN A 26 -5.64 4.79 -4.43
C ASN A 26 -4.25 5.43 -4.52
N ARG A 27 -4.04 6.57 -3.86
CA ARG A 27 -2.71 7.21 -3.81
C ARG A 27 -1.71 6.33 -3.06
N THR A 28 -2.14 5.73 -1.95
CA THR A 28 -1.32 4.85 -1.12
C THR A 28 -0.96 3.57 -1.89
N ASP A 29 -1.91 2.97 -2.60
CA ASP A 29 -1.70 1.82 -3.47
C ASP A 29 -0.61 2.10 -4.52
N ARG A 30 -0.71 3.25 -5.21
CA ARG A 30 0.29 3.65 -6.22
C ARG A 30 1.67 3.83 -5.63
N LEU A 31 1.79 4.44 -4.44
CA LEU A 31 3.08 4.63 -3.77
C LEU A 31 3.69 3.28 -3.33
N ARG A 32 2.86 2.37 -2.83
CA ARG A 32 3.30 1.02 -2.44
C ARG A 32 3.84 0.23 -3.63
N ILE A 33 3.11 0.20 -4.75
CA ILE A 33 3.58 -0.49 -5.97
C ILE A 33 4.89 0.14 -6.48
N ARG A 34 5.00 1.47 -6.44
CA ARG A 34 6.23 2.16 -6.82
C ARG A 34 7.40 1.79 -5.90
N ALA A 35 7.18 1.77 -4.58
CA ALA A 35 8.19 1.35 -3.62
C ALA A 35 8.65 -0.09 -3.87
N ALA A 36 7.71 -1.00 -4.18
CA ALA A 36 8.02 -2.38 -4.53
C ALA A 36 8.87 -2.49 -5.80
N TRP A 37 8.53 -1.74 -6.86
CA TRP A 37 9.32 -1.71 -8.10
C TRP A 37 10.76 -1.27 -7.83
N MET A 38 10.95 -0.13 -7.15
CA MET A 38 12.29 0.39 -6.86
C MET A 38 13.12 -0.58 -6.02
N TYR A 39 12.49 -1.30 -5.09
CA TYR A 39 13.18 -2.26 -4.24
C TYR A 39 13.56 -3.55 -4.99
N PHE A 40 12.62 -4.19 -5.68
CA PHE A 40 12.84 -5.52 -6.27
C PHE A 40 13.41 -5.47 -7.68
N VAL A 41 13.11 -4.44 -8.46
CA VAL A 41 13.57 -4.31 -9.85
C VAL A 41 14.80 -3.43 -9.94
N GLU A 42 14.76 -2.25 -9.32
CA GLU A 42 15.87 -1.29 -9.39
C GLU A 42 16.94 -1.52 -8.31
N GLN A 43 16.72 -2.49 -7.40
CA GLN A 43 17.65 -2.87 -6.33
C GLN A 43 18.05 -1.71 -5.40
N MET A 44 17.18 -0.69 -5.30
CA MET A 44 17.40 0.41 -4.36
C MET A 44 17.19 -0.05 -2.91
N THR A 45 17.96 0.53 -2.00
CA THR A 45 17.75 0.30 -0.57
C THR A 45 16.49 0.99 -0.06
N GLN A 46 15.94 0.51 1.06
CA GLN A 46 14.76 1.11 1.67
C GLN A 46 14.97 2.59 2.09
N ASN A 47 16.22 2.97 2.39
CA ASN A 47 16.57 4.35 2.73
C ASN A 47 16.55 5.24 1.49
N GLU A 48 17.19 4.82 0.39
CA GLU A 48 17.17 5.58 -0.87
C GLU A 48 15.74 5.74 -1.39
N ILE A 49 14.92 4.69 -1.27
CA ILE A 49 13.49 4.76 -1.64
C ILE A 49 12.72 5.75 -0.76
N ALA A 50 13.01 5.77 0.55
CA ALA A 50 12.40 6.71 1.48
C ALA A 50 12.72 8.17 1.10
N ASP A 51 13.98 8.43 0.75
CA ASP A 51 14.44 9.74 0.30
C ASP A 51 13.79 10.13 -1.03
N VAL A 52 13.73 9.22 -2.01
CA VAL A 52 13.11 9.45 -3.33
C VAL A 52 11.60 9.69 -3.25
N LEU A 53 10.90 9.00 -2.36
CA LEU A 53 9.44 9.17 -2.19
C LEU A 53 9.06 10.24 -1.18
N GLY A 54 10.03 10.79 -0.45
CA GLY A 54 9.78 11.80 0.60
C GLY A 54 8.94 11.27 1.77
N VAL A 55 9.12 10.00 2.12
CA VAL A 55 8.41 9.35 3.23
C VAL A 55 9.40 8.72 4.20
N GLY A 56 8.98 8.42 5.43
CA GLY A 56 9.85 7.76 6.41
C GLY A 56 10.22 6.33 6.01
N ARG A 57 11.41 5.87 6.40
CA ARG A 57 11.88 4.48 6.19
C ARG A 57 10.88 3.43 6.69
N VAL A 58 10.29 3.65 7.87
CA VAL A 58 9.29 2.73 8.45
C VAL A 58 8.06 2.60 7.54
N THR A 59 7.67 3.69 6.86
CA THR A 59 6.58 3.67 5.88
C THR A 59 6.94 2.79 4.69
N ILE A 60 8.18 2.87 4.17
CA ILE A 60 8.64 1.99 3.09
C ILE A 60 8.63 0.52 3.50
N VAL A 61 9.15 0.21 4.69
CA VAL A 61 9.11 -1.16 5.25
C VAL A 61 7.68 -1.67 5.28
N ARG A 62 6.73 -0.87 5.77
CA ARG A 62 5.33 -1.26 5.85
C ARG A 62 4.70 -1.43 4.46
N MET A 63 4.97 -0.52 3.53
CA MET A 63 4.50 -0.63 2.14
C MET A 63 4.97 -1.91 1.47
N LEU A 64 6.24 -2.29 1.62
CA LEU A 64 6.79 -3.53 1.05
C LEU A 64 6.16 -4.77 1.69
N ALA A 65 5.97 -4.77 3.01
CA ALA A 65 5.28 -5.85 3.71
C ALA A 65 3.82 -5.98 3.25
N GLU A 66 3.11 -4.87 3.12
CA GLU A 66 1.73 -4.84 2.63
C GLU A 66 1.64 -5.30 1.17
N ALA A 67 2.59 -4.94 0.30
CA ALA A 67 2.62 -5.39 -1.10
C ALA A 67 2.73 -6.92 -1.20
N ARG A 68 3.52 -7.55 -0.32
CA ARG A 68 3.59 -9.01 -0.20
C ARG A 68 2.30 -9.60 0.36
N ALA A 69 1.77 -9.03 1.45
CA ALA A 69 0.55 -9.51 2.09
C ALA A 69 -0.69 -9.44 1.15
N ARG A 70 -0.73 -8.43 0.27
CA ARG A 70 -1.80 -8.24 -0.73
C ARG A 70 -1.58 -9.04 -2.02
N ASN A 71 -0.53 -9.86 -2.10
CA ASN A 71 -0.14 -10.60 -3.30
C ASN A 71 0.15 -9.70 -4.53
N GLU A 72 0.46 -8.42 -4.31
CA GLU A 72 0.90 -7.48 -5.35
C GLU A 72 2.33 -7.81 -5.80
N VAL A 73 3.14 -8.37 -4.89
CA VAL A 73 4.48 -8.91 -5.18
C VAL A 73 4.49 -10.41 -4.96
N LYS A 74 4.89 -11.16 -5.98
CA LYS A 74 5.12 -12.61 -5.91
C LYS A 74 6.57 -12.89 -6.29
N ILE A 75 7.29 -13.57 -5.41
CA ILE A 75 8.69 -13.95 -5.62
C ILE A 75 8.72 -15.47 -5.73
N THR A 76 9.18 -15.98 -6.87
CA THR A 76 9.43 -17.40 -7.09
C THR A 76 10.92 -17.61 -7.17
N ILE A 77 11.44 -18.59 -6.43
CA ILE A 77 12.84 -18.99 -6.45
C ILE A 77 12.89 -20.43 -6.93
N GLU A 78 13.60 -20.68 -8.03
CA GLU A 78 13.81 -22.01 -8.59
C GLU A 78 15.25 -22.44 -8.31
N SER A 79 15.43 -23.60 -7.67
CA SER A 79 16.74 -24.15 -7.34
C SER A 79 16.65 -25.66 -7.13
N GLU A 80 17.72 -26.39 -7.46
CA GLU A 80 17.85 -27.82 -7.17
C GLU A 80 17.89 -28.12 -5.65
N LEU A 81 18.19 -27.10 -4.83
CA LEU A 81 18.28 -27.20 -3.37
C LEU A 81 16.96 -26.90 -2.63
N LEU A 82 15.83 -26.78 -3.32
CA LEU A 82 14.53 -26.48 -2.70
C LEU A 82 14.09 -27.52 -1.66
N GLU A 83 14.66 -28.73 -1.66
CA GLU A 83 14.42 -29.73 -0.61
C GLU A 83 14.85 -29.27 0.80
N ILE A 84 15.81 -28.36 0.91
CA ILE A 84 16.37 -27.92 2.21
C ILE A 84 15.40 -26.98 2.96
N VAL A 85 14.67 -26.12 2.25
CA VAL A 85 13.75 -25.13 2.86
C VAL A 85 12.46 -25.80 3.36
N ARG A 86 12.16 -27.03 2.95
CA ARG A 86 10.96 -27.77 3.38
C ARG A 86 11.07 -28.42 4.76
N LEU A 87 12.24 -28.38 5.41
CA LEU A 87 12.55 -29.15 6.62
C LEU A 87 12.67 -28.33 7.92
N GLU A 88 12.34 -27.04 7.90
CA GLU A 88 12.28 -26.18 9.10
C GLU A 88 10.84 -25.95 9.57
#